data_AF-A0A7J3D4D9-F1
#
_entry.id   AF-A0A7J3D4D9-F1
#
_cell.length_a   1.000
_cell.length_b   1.000
_cell.length_c   1.000
_cell.angle_alpha   90.00
_cell.angle_beta   90.00
_cell.angle_gamma   90.00
#
_symmetry.space_group_name_H-M   'P 1'
#
loop_
_entity.id
_entity.type
_entity.pdbx_description
1 polymer ?
#
loop_
_entity_poly.entity_id
_entity_poly.type
_entity_poly.pdbx_seq_one_letter_code
_entity_poly.pdbx_strand_id
1 'polypeptide(L)'
;MPTIPSAKKIMMEALRNNLDVDINTLHAKTFELLISYRSKYYERRVNELLLEVDLPVKIRNKVKKKILEPIVVDGKEYSNFMEEVSRRVSQAFQPISGSIAELCAERELIKNGLIKGINFVRRKERADFTVYYPNITECKVKHRIEVKNVSLRERATRGLAFDGDSLFGFFNQLKEFTESNVKILDDLCSKTGGYCYVPPKLLEQIPYRGLRFRLNTQFGKDMSIFVREGQMPK
;
A
#
# COMPACT_ATOMS: atom_id res chain seq x y z
N MET A 1 -25.35 10.17 -4.73
CA MET A 1 -24.76 9.60 -3.49
C MET A 1 -23.34 10.13 -3.34
N PRO A 2 -22.87 10.48 -2.13
CA PRO A 2 -21.51 10.97 -1.94
C PRO A 2 -20.58 9.75 -1.94
N THR A 3 -19.62 9.73 -2.84
CA THR A 3 -18.70 8.62 -3.02
C THR A 3 -17.32 9.00 -2.51
N ILE A 4 -16.66 8.06 -1.84
CA ILE A 4 -15.22 8.17 -1.56
C ILE A 4 -14.51 8.20 -2.92
N PRO A 5 -13.57 9.14 -3.16
CA PRO A 5 -12.81 9.19 -4.40
C PRO A 5 -12.07 7.89 -4.68
N SER A 6 -11.91 7.55 -5.96
CA SER A 6 -11.10 6.39 -6.35
C SER A 6 -9.62 6.61 -5.99
N ALA A 7 -8.88 5.52 -5.80
CA ALA A 7 -7.44 5.56 -5.54
C ALA A 7 -6.67 6.40 -6.59
N LYS A 8 -7.06 6.28 -7.87
CA LYS A 8 -6.49 7.10 -8.96
C LYS A 8 -6.74 8.59 -8.75
N LYS A 9 -7.95 8.99 -8.34
CA LYS A 9 -8.28 10.40 -8.09
C LYS A 9 -7.48 10.96 -6.91
N ILE A 10 -7.33 10.19 -5.83
CA ILE A 10 -6.52 10.57 -4.67
C ILE A 10 -5.04 10.72 -5.04
N MET A 11 -4.48 9.78 -5.81
CA MET A 11 -3.10 9.86 -6.27
C MET A 11 -2.85 11.08 -7.15
N MET A 12 -3.76 11.37 -8.10
CA MET A 12 -3.66 12.57 -8.95
C MET A 12 -3.72 13.87 -8.13
N GLU A 13 -4.52 13.90 -7.07
CA GLU A 13 -4.61 15.04 -6.17
C GLU A 13 -3.31 15.25 -5.37
N ALA A 14 -2.71 14.17 -4.85
CA ALA A 14 -1.43 14.23 -4.15
C ALA A 14 -0.26 14.71 -5.05
N LEU A 15 -0.36 14.42 -6.35
CA LEU A 15 0.64 14.79 -7.36
C LEU A 15 0.47 16.21 -7.92
N ARG A 16 -0.67 16.87 -7.67
CA ARG A 16 -1.05 18.13 -8.35
C ARG A 16 -0.01 19.25 -8.23
N ASN A 17 0.70 19.31 -7.11
CA ASN A 17 1.67 20.37 -6.81
C ASN A 17 3.13 19.92 -6.98
N ASN A 18 3.40 18.63 -7.15
CA ASN A 18 4.75 18.10 -7.36
C ASN A 18 4.67 16.71 -8.01
N LEU A 19 5.01 16.65 -9.29
CA LEU A 19 4.98 15.42 -10.09
C LEU A 19 6.16 14.48 -9.80
N ASP A 20 7.25 14.99 -9.24
CA ASP A 20 8.52 14.26 -9.05
C ASP A 20 8.73 13.70 -7.65
N VAL A 21 7.76 13.89 -6.76
CA VAL A 21 7.74 13.36 -5.39
C VAL A 21 8.18 11.89 -5.32
N ASP A 22 8.99 11.55 -4.31
CA ASP A 22 9.43 10.18 -4.09
C ASP A 22 8.28 9.27 -3.66
N ILE A 23 8.46 7.96 -3.81
CA ILE A 23 7.38 6.99 -3.61
C ILE A 23 6.85 6.96 -2.17
N ASN A 24 7.71 7.15 -1.16
CA ASN A 24 7.30 7.08 0.24
C ASN A 24 6.55 8.34 0.65
N THR A 25 6.99 9.52 0.20
CA THR A 25 6.26 10.78 0.39
C THR A 25 4.93 10.77 -0.37
N LEU A 26 4.87 10.20 -1.58
CA LEU A 26 3.62 10.06 -2.33
C LEU A 26 2.62 9.18 -1.58
N HIS A 27 3.08 8.02 -1.07
CA HIS A 27 2.26 7.12 -0.28
C HIS A 27 1.73 7.79 0.99
N ALA A 28 2.59 8.51 1.72
CA ALA A 28 2.18 9.26 2.91
C ALA A 28 1.11 10.31 2.60
N LYS A 29 1.32 11.15 1.58
CA LYS A 29 0.36 12.19 1.17
C LYS A 29 -0.98 11.60 0.72
N THR A 30 -0.95 10.53 -0.05
CA THR A 30 -2.19 9.85 -0.50
C THR A 30 -2.93 9.21 0.66
N PHE A 31 -2.22 8.69 1.66
CA PHE A 31 -2.81 8.19 2.90
C PHE A 31 -3.46 9.32 3.71
N GLU A 32 -2.79 10.46 3.90
CA GLU A 32 -3.36 11.62 4.59
C GLU A 32 -4.64 12.12 3.92
N LEU A 33 -4.64 12.23 2.59
CA LEU A 33 -5.84 12.56 1.81
C LEU A 33 -6.96 11.54 2.03
N LEU A 34 -6.63 10.24 2.02
CA LEU A 34 -7.60 9.18 2.29
C LEU A 34 -8.23 9.33 3.69
N ILE A 35 -7.43 9.64 4.71
CA ILE A 35 -7.92 9.89 6.08
C ILE A 35 -8.84 11.11 6.12
N SER A 36 -8.48 12.19 5.42
CA SER A 36 -9.32 13.39 5.31
C SER A 36 -10.67 13.09 4.63
N TYR A 37 -10.65 12.37 3.49
CA TYR A 37 -11.87 11.95 2.80
C TYR A 37 -12.75 11.04 3.66
N ARG A 38 -12.12 10.10 4.39
CA ARG A 38 -12.80 9.23 5.35
C ARG A 38 -13.50 10.04 6.43
N SER A 39 -12.80 11.01 7.04
CA SER A 39 -13.36 11.88 8.08
C SER A 39 -14.58 12.66 7.57
N LYS A 40 -14.46 13.32 6.42
CA LYS A 40 -15.57 14.07 5.79
C LYS A 40 -16.77 13.19 5.45
N TYR A 41 -16.53 11.99 4.90
CA TYR A 41 -17.59 11.03 4.60
C TYR A 41 -18.36 10.67 5.86
N TYR A 42 -17.66 10.34 6.94
CA TYR A 42 -18.32 9.94 8.17
C TYR A 42 -19.05 11.08 8.87
N GLU A 43 -18.45 12.27 8.96
CA GLU A 43 -19.13 13.43 9.55
C GLU A 43 -20.48 13.66 8.86
N ARG A 44 -20.51 13.53 7.52
CA ARG A 44 -21.75 13.63 6.76
C ARG A 44 -22.74 12.51 7.11
N ARG A 45 -22.30 11.25 7.21
CA ARG A 45 -23.20 10.12 7.58
C ARG A 45 -23.77 10.27 8.98
N VAL A 46 -22.98 10.78 9.93
CA VAL A 46 -23.47 11.11 11.27
C VAL A 46 -24.49 12.24 11.21
N ASN A 47 -24.26 13.28 10.39
CA ASN A 47 -25.25 14.33 10.17
C ASN A 47 -26.56 13.78 9.58
N GLU A 48 -26.48 12.92 8.55
CA GLU A 48 -27.65 12.29 7.91
C GLU A 48 -28.44 11.47 8.93
N LEU A 49 -27.78 10.61 9.71
CA LEU A 49 -28.42 9.82 10.77
C LEU A 49 -29.11 10.71 11.81
N LEU A 50 -28.44 11.76 12.27
CA LEU A 50 -28.97 12.65 13.30
C LEU A 50 -30.12 13.54 12.80
N LEU A 51 -30.29 13.69 11.49
CA LEU A 51 -31.46 14.36 10.89
C LEU A 51 -32.70 13.47 10.90
N GLU A 52 -32.52 12.14 10.87
CA GLU A 52 -33.63 11.16 10.92
C GLU A 52 -34.17 10.97 12.34
N VAL A 53 -33.44 11.40 13.38
CA VAL A 53 -33.88 11.33 14.77
C VAL A 53 -34.48 12.67 15.20
N ASP A 54 -35.69 12.64 15.75
CA ASP A 54 -36.36 13.83 16.30
C ASP A 54 -35.75 14.26 17.65
N LEU A 55 -34.52 14.78 17.60
CA LEU A 55 -33.80 15.33 18.73
C LEU A 55 -33.76 16.86 18.65
N PRO A 56 -33.94 17.58 19.79
CA PRO A 56 -33.66 19.01 19.86
C PRO A 56 -32.23 19.33 19.42
N VAL A 57 -32.05 20.43 18.69
CA VAL A 57 -30.76 20.84 18.08
C VAL A 57 -29.59 20.81 19.09
N LYS A 58 -29.84 21.27 20.32
CA LYS A 58 -28.83 21.28 21.39
C LYS A 58 -28.36 19.87 21.79
N ILE A 59 -29.27 18.90 21.83
CA ILE A 59 -28.95 17.50 22.12
C ILE A 59 -28.27 16.86 20.91
N ARG A 60 -28.78 17.11 19.70
CA ARG A 60 -28.19 16.65 18.44
C ARG A 60 -26.72 17.05 18.30
N ASN A 61 -26.39 18.30 18.61
CA ASN A 61 -25.01 18.80 18.56
C ASN A 61 -24.10 18.14 19.61
N LYS A 62 -24.61 17.89 20.83
CA LYS A 62 -23.87 17.16 21.86
C LYS A 62 -23.57 15.71 21.44
N VAL A 63 -24.58 15.03 20.91
CA VAL A 63 -24.47 13.66 20.41
C VAL A 63 -23.49 13.61 19.24
N LYS A 64 -23.61 14.51 18.25
CA LYS A 64 -22.65 14.63 17.14
C LYS A 64 -21.22 14.79 17.66
N LYS A 65 -20.99 15.75 18.57
CA LYS A 65 -19.65 16.02 19.11
C LYS A 65 -19.05 14.78 19.78
N LYS A 66 -19.85 14.05 20.56
CA LYS A 66 -19.39 12.82 21.23
C LYS A 66 -19.16 11.65 20.29
N ILE A 67 -19.98 11.51 19.24
CA ILE A 67 -19.78 10.47 18.21
C ILE A 67 -18.52 10.73 17.39
N LEU A 68 -18.18 11.99 17.13
CA LEU A 68 -17.02 12.38 16.30
C LEU A 68 -15.72 12.62 17.11
N GLU A 69 -15.77 12.50 18.44
CA GLU A 69 -14.64 12.79 19.31
C GLU A 69 -13.53 11.74 19.10
N PRO A 70 -12.29 12.12 18.79
CA PRO A 70 -11.22 11.14 18.62
C PRO A 70 -10.87 10.43 19.94
N ILE A 71 -10.55 9.13 19.87
CA ILE A 71 -9.92 8.36 20.93
C ILE A 71 -8.40 8.41 20.72
N VAL A 72 -7.64 8.66 21.78
CA VAL A 72 -6.18 8.51 21.76
C VAL A 72 -5.82 7.10 22.23
N VAL A 73 -5.07 6.34 21.42
CA VAL A 73 -4.47 5.06 21.82
C VAL A 73 -2.98 5.14 21.56
N ASP A 74 -2.14 4.87 22.58
CA ASP A 74 -0.68 4.94 22.50
C ASP A 74 -0.14 6.25 21.85
N GLY A 75 -0.72 7.39 22.24
CA GLY A 75 -0.32 8.71 21.73
C GLY A 75 -0.72 9.00 20.28
N LYS A 76 -1.48 8.10 19.63
CA LYS A 76 -2.06 8.33 18.30
C LYS A 76 -3.55 8.61 18.42
N GLU A 77 -4.00 9.70 17.81
CA GLU A 77 -5.42 10.02 17.69
C GLU A 77 -6.08 9.15 16.62
N TYR A 78 -7.11 8.41 17.04
CA TYR A 78 -8.02 7.64 16.20
C TYR A 78 -9.37 8.32 16.23
N SER A 79 -9.96 8.60 15.06
CA SER A 79 -11.34 9.08 15.04
C SER A 79 -12.25 7.97 15.60
N ASN A 80 -12.92 8.23 16.74
CA ASN A 80 -13.90 7.30 17.30
C ASN A 80 -15.06 7.23 16.33
N PHE A 81 -15.33 6.06 15.78
CA PHE A 81 -16.46 5.85 14.90
C PHE A 81 -16.95 4.45 15.22
N MET A 82 -18.00 4.36 16.05
CA MET A 82 -18.84 3.17 16.30
C MET A 82 -18.33 1.91 15.60
N GLU A 83 -17.70 1.01 16.35
CA GLU A 83 -16.98 -0.19 15.86
C GLU A 83 -17.80 -1.01 14.83
N GLU A 84 -19.14 -0.99 14.94
CA GLU A 84 -20.07 -1.66 14.04
C GLU A 84 -20.31 -0.95 12.68
N VAL A 85 -20.35 0.39 12.67
CA VAL A 85 -20.43 1.22 11.44
C VAL A 85 -19.04 1.37 10.80
N SER A 86 -18.00 1.43 11.64
CA SER A 86 -16.59 1.45 11.26
C SER A 86 -16.17 0.19 10.52
N ARG A 87 -16.70 -1.00 10.87
CA ARG A 87 -16.25 -2.26 10.26
C ARG A 87 -16.56 -2.34 8.77
N ARG A 88 -17.79 -1.95 8.35
CA ARG A 88 -18.18 -1.91 6.92
C ARG A 88 -17.33 -0.92 6.12
N VAL A 89 -16.96 0.18 6.75
CA VAL A 89 -16.21 1.25 6.10
C VAL A 89 -14.71 0.94 6.07
N SER A 90 -14.14 0.37 7.14
CA SER A 90 -12.78 -0.17 7.15
C SER A 90 -12.60 -1.25 6.09
N GLN A 91 -13.61 -2.11 5.89
CA GLN A 91 -13.64 -3.08 4.79
C GLN A 91 -13.71 -2.42 3.40
N ALA A 92 -14.33 -1.24 3.26
CA ALA A 92 -14.33 -0.48 2.01
C ALA A 92 -12.99 0.25 1.75
N PHE A 93 -12.29 0.68 2.81
CA PHE A 93 -11.02 1.41 2.72
C PHE A 93 -9.80 0.51 2.52
N GLN A 94 -9.81 -0.71 3.04
CA GLN A 94 -8.69 -1.66 2.86
C GLN A 94 -8.37 -1.92 1.37
N PRO A 95 -9.35 -2.20 0.49
CA PRO A 95 -9.11 -2.35 -0.95
C PRO A 95 -8.58 -1.07 -1.60
N ILE A 96 -9.08 0.11 -1.18
CA ILE A 96 -8.61 1.40 -1.71
C ILE A 96 -7.14 1.62 -1.33
N SER A 97 -6.80 1.37 -0.07
CA SER A 97 -5.44 1.54 0.44
C SER A 97 -4.44 0.56 -0.19
N GLY A 98 -4.84 -0.71 -0.39
CA GLY A 98 -4.06 -1.67 -1.17
C GLY A 98 -3.86 -1.21 -2.63
N SER A 99 -4.92 -0.72 -3.27
CA SER A 99 -4.84 -0.19 -4.64
C SER A 99 -3.95 1.05 -4.75
N ILE A 100 -3.91 1.92 -3.72
CA ILE A 100 -2.97 3.05 -3.66
C ILE A 100 -1.53 2.54 -3.66
N ALA A 101 -1.21 1.52 -2.84
CA ALA A 101 0.12 0.93 -2.81
C ALA A 101 0.51 0.35 -4.18
N GLU A 102 -0.39 -0.41 -4.82
CA GLU A 102 -0.18 -0.93 -6.18
C GLU A 102 0.05 0.21 -7.19
N LEU A 103 -0.75 1.29 -7.16
CA LEU A 103 -0.60 2.43 -8.07
C LEU A 103 0.72 3.18 -7.87
N CYS A 104 1.19 3.29 -6.63
CA CYS A 104 2.49 3.91 -6.35
C CYS A 104 3.64 3.06 -6.91
N ALA A 105 3.57 1.72 -6.76
CA ALA A 105 4.53 0.81 -7.38
C ALA A 105 4.48 0.88 -8.92
N GLU A 106 3.28 0.93 -9.51
CA GLU A 106 3.08 1.10 -10.97
C GLU A 106 3.73 2.39 -11.49
N ARG A 107 3.58 3.50 -10.76
CA ARG A 107 4.23 4.77 -11.11
C ARG A 107 5.75 4.64 -11.15
N GLU A 108 6.37 3.93 -10.21
CA GLU A 108 7.82 3.77 -10.21
C GLU A 108 8.33 2.96 -11.40
N LEU A 109 7.57 1.96 -11.88
CA LEU A 109 7.90 1.24 -13.12
C LEU A 109 7.88 2.20 -14.31
N ILE A 110 6.80 2.98 -14.45
CA ILE A 110 6.62 3.94 -15.55
C ILE A 110 7.70 5.03 -15.52
N LYS A 111 8.01 5.57 -14.33
CA LYS A 111 9.05 6.59 -14.12
C LYS A 111 10.43 6.09 -14.56
N ASN A 112 10.69 4.78 -14.50
CA ASN A 112 11.92 4.16 -14.94
C ASN A 112 11.83 3.57 -16.36
N GLY A 113 10.89 4.06 -17.18
CA GLY A 113 10.80 3.80 -18.61
C GLY A 113 10.08 2.52 -19.00
N LEU A 114 9.48 1.78 -18.06
CA LEU A 114 8.70 0.60 -18.40
C LEU A 114 7.31 1.01 -18.91
N ILE A 115 6.89 0.42 -20.03
CA ILE A 115 5.61 0.71 -20.67
C ILE A 115 4.60 -0.36 -20.28
N LYS A 116 3.48 0.05 -19.67
CA LYS A 116 2.37 -0.84 -19.32
C LYS A 116 1.76 -1.45 -20.59
N GLY A 117 1.52 -2.76 -20.57
CA GLY A 117 1.02 -3.49 -21.74
C GLY A 117 2.11 -3.83 -22.76
N ILE A 118 3.36 -3.44 -22.52
CA ILE A 118 4.54 -3.88 -23.29
C ILE A 118 5.53 -4.61 -22.39
N ASN A 119 6.03 -3.95 -21.35
CA ASN A 119 7.04 -4.52 -20.44
C ASN A 119 6.41 -5.14 -19.19
N PHE A 120 5.21 -4.69 -18.78
CA PHE A 120 4.56 -5.23 -17.59
C PHE A 120 3.03 -5.15 -17.66
N VAL A 121 2.38 -6.02 -16.88
CA VAL A 121 0.92 -6.00 -16.65
C VAL A 121 0.61 -6.04 -15.16
N ARG A 122 -0.60 -5.61 -14.81
CA ARG A 122 -1.13 -5.64 -13.44
C ARG A 122 -2.11 -6.80 -13.28
N ARG A 123 -2.09 -7.48 -12.13
CA ARG A 123 -3.03 -8.53 -11.70
C ARG A 123 -3.15 -9.70 -12.68
N LYS A 124 -2.02 -10.35 -12.97
CA LYS A 124 -1.97 -11.59 -13.75
C LYS A 124 -1.28 -12.66 -12.91
N GLU A 125 -1.77 -13.91 -12.98
CA GLU A 125 -1.14 -15.08 -12.33
C GLU A 125 -0.88 -14.94 -10.81
N ARG A 126 -1.89 -14.47 -10.05
CA ARG A 126 -1.85 -14.31 -8.58
C ARG A 126 -0.83 -13.30 -8.03
N ALA A 127 -0.10 -12.58 -8.88
CA ALA A 127 0.78 -11.47 -8.50
C ALA A 127 0.14 -10.12 -8.79
N ASP A 128 0.56 -9.08 -8.06
CA ASP A 128 0.07 -7.71 -8.29
C ASP A 128 0.64 -7.13 -9.60
N PHE A 129 1.89 -7.44 -9.91
CA PHE A 129 2.53 -7.13 -11.19
C PHE A 129 3.28 -8.33 -11.77
N THR A 130 3.34 -8.39 -13.09
CA THR A 130 4.26 -9.27 -13.82
C THR A 130 5.02 -8.43 -14.83
N VAL A 131 6.34 -8.44 -14.72
CA VAL A 131 7.29 -7.77 -15.61
C VAL A 131 7.90 -8.82 -16.54
N TYR A 132 8.07 -8.48 -17.81
CA TYR A 132 8.47 -9.41 -18.86
C TYR A 132 9.79 -8.99 -19.48
N TYR A 133 10.69 -9.94 -19.67
CA TYR A 133 11.89 -9.78 -20.47
C TYR A 133 11.74 -10.46 -21.83
N PRO A 134 12.07 -9.77 -22.94
CA PRO A 134 12.24 -8.32 -23.03
C PRO A 134 10.89 -7.56 -23.01
N ASN A 135 9.80 -8.25 -23.37
CA ASN A 135 8.45 -7.70 -23.43
C ASN A 135 7.41 -8.84 -23.38
N ILE A 136 6.12 -8.48 -23.36
CA ILE A 136 5.00 -9.43 -23.25
C ILE A 136 4.87 -10.36 -24.46
N THR A 137 5.16 -9.87 -25.68
CA THR A 137 4.95 -10.62 -26.93
C THR A 137 6.09 -11.60 -27.21
N GLU A 138 7.31 -11.26 -26.84
CA GLU A 138 8.54 -12.04 -27.06
C GLU A 138 9.09 -12.59 -25.74
N CYS A 139 8.21 -12.81 -24.76
CA CYS A 139 8.58 -13.15 -23.39
C CYS A 139 9.49 -14.40 -23.33
N LYS A 140 10.71 -14.20 -22.84
CA LYS A 140 11.67 -15.25 -22.48
C LYS A 140 11.61 -15.58 -21.00
N VAL A 141 11.51 -14.55 -20.15
CA VAL A 141 11.48 -14.67 -18.70
C VAL A 141 10.46 -13.68 -18.13
N LYS A 142 9.79 -14.06 -17.05
CA LYS A 142 8.86 -13.20 -16.31
C LYS A 142 9.31 -13.05 -14.86
N HIS A 143 9.02 -11.90 -14.28
CA HIS A 143 9.27 -11.58 -12.88
C HIS A 143 8.00 -11.08 -12.22
N ARG A 144 7.55 -11.79 -11.19
CA ARG A 144 6.27 -11.56 -10.49
C ARG A 144 6.52 -10.77 -9.23
N ILE A 145 5.73 -9.73 -9.00
CA ILE A 145 5.88 -8.84 -7.84
C ILE A 145 4.59 -8.84 -7.04
N GLU A 146 4.71 -9.07 -5.73
CA GLU A 146 3.63 -8.89 -4.76
C GLU A 146 3.83 -7.57 -4.02
N VAL A 147 2.75 -6.79 -3.84
CA VAL A 147 2.76 -5.47 -3.21
C VAL A 147 2.05 -5.52 -1.87
N LYS A 148 2.75 -5.07 -0.83
CA LYS A 148 2.23 -4.92 0.53
C LYS A 148 2.16 -3.46 0.90
N ASN A 149 1.02 -3.07 1.43
CA ASN A 149 0.82 -1.70 1.88
C ASN A 149 1.53 -1.45 3.23
N VAL A 150 1.06 -2.04 4.32
CA VAL A 150 1.49 -1.63 5.68
C VAL A 150 2.31 -2.69 6.42
N SER A 151 1.96 -3.95 6.21
CA SER A 151 2.38 -5.08 7.04
C SER A 151 2.59 -6.32 6.17
N LEU A 152 3.53 -7.17 6.55
CA LEU A 152 3.78 -8.48 5.94
C LEU A 152 2.52 -9.35 6.04
N ARG A 153 1.88 -9.37 7.23
CA ARG A 153 0.75 -10.23 7.66
C ARG A 153 0.96 -11.71 7.36
N GLU A 154 0.91 -12.54 8.39
CA GLU A 154 0.70 -13.97 8.18
C GLU A 154 -0.73 -14.19 7.65
N ARG A 155 -0.85 -14.76 6.45
CA ARG A 155 -2.14 -15.32 6.03
C ARG A 155 -2.24 -16.69 6.69
N ALA A 156 -3.28 -16.89 7.51
CA ALA A 156 -3.52 -17.98 8.46
C ALA A 156 -3.40 -19.44 7.95
N THR A 157 -2.93 -19.67 6.73
CA THR A 157 -2.73 -20.99 6.11
C THR A 157 -1.41 -21.14 5.34
N ARG A 158 -0.55 -20.10 5.23
CA ARG A 158 0.66 -20.14 4.37
C ARG A 158 1.97 -19.72 5.03
N GLY A 159 1.98 -19.34 6.30
CA GLY A 159 3.14 -18.64 6.88
C GLY A 159 3.46 -17.34 6.12
N LEU A 160 4.63 -16.74 6.34
CA LEU A 160 5.15 -15.57 5.59
C LEU A 160 5.55 -15.88 4.14
N ALA A 161 4.86 -16.81 3.47
CA ALA A 161 5.08 -17.09 2.06
C ALA A 161 4.29 -16.11 1.18
N PHE A 162 4.98 -15.51 0.21
CA PHE A 162 4.40 -14.70 -0.86
C PHE A 162 4.56 -15.43 -2.20
N ASP A 163 3.59 -15.26 -3.11
CA ASP A 163 3.50 -16.09 -4.33
C ASP A 163 4.34 -15.52 -5.50
N GLY A 164 4.92 -14.34 -5.32
CA GLY A 164 5.75 -13.62 -6.29
C GLY A 164 7.24 -13.98 -6.23
N ASP A 165 7.99 -13.46 -7.20
CA ASP A 165 9.44 -13.56 -7.26
C ASP A 165 10.10 -12.46 -6.41
N SER A 166 9.46 -11.29 -6.29
CA SER A 166 9.85 -10.21 -5.38
C SER A 166 8.68 -9.69 -4.56
N LEU A 167 9.02 -9.15 -3.39
CA LEU A 167 8.07 -8.51 -2.48
C LEU A 167 8.37 -7.02 -2.42
N PHE A 168 7.38 -6.18 -2.70
CA PHE A 168 7.47 -4.73 -2.56
C PHE A 168 6.59 -4.26 -1.42
N GLY A 169 7.09 -3.39 -0.53
CA GLY A 169 6.21 -2.78 0.45
C GLY A 169 6.56 -1.40 0.96
N PHE A 170 5.56 -0.75 1.54
CA PHE A 170 5.68 0.50 2.31
C PHE A 170 5.79 0.24 3.82
N PHE A 171 6.11 -1.00 4.21
CA PHE A 171 6.12 -1.52 5.57
C PHE A 171 6.43 -0.49 6.66
N ASN A 172 5.64 -0.50 7.73
CA ASN A 172 5.84 0.40 8.87
C ASN A 172 5.82 -0.31 10.23
N GLN A 173 5.84 -1.64 10.24
CA GLN A 173 5.84 -2.45 11.46
C GLN A 173 7.17 -3.17 11.65
N LEU A 174 8.12 -2.53 12.33
CA LEU A 174 9.45 -3.10 12.61
C LEU A 174 9.39 -4.46 13.30
N LYS A 175 8.42 -4.64 14.21
CA LYS A 175 8.21 -5.90 14.95
C LYS A 175 7.91 -7.11 14.07
N GLU A 176 7.46 -6.92 12.83
CA GLU A 176 7.21 -8.02 11.89
C GLU A 176 8.50 -8.51 11.20
N PHE A 177 9.61 -7.76 11.31
CA PHE A 177 10.93 -8.13 10.76
C PHE A 177 11.80 -8.79 11.82
N THR A 178 11.28 -9.86 12.41
CA THR A 178 12.04 -10.76 13.30
C THR A 178 13.10 -11.51 12.50
N GLU A 179 14.11 -12.05 13.18
CA GLU A 179 15.16 -12.85 12.51
C GLU A 179 14.58 -14.00 11.68
N SER A 180 13.60 -14.71 12.24
CA SER A 180 12.89 -15.81 11.55
C SER A 180 12.22 -15.32 10.27
N ASN A 181 11.52 -14.19 10.33
CA ASN A 181 10.79 -13.66 9.18
C ASN A 181 11.75 -13.13 8.11
N VAL A 182 12.83 -12.47 8.53
CA VAL A 182 13.89 -12.02 7.63
C VAL A 182 14.51 -13.21 6.89
N LYS A 183 14.85 -14.30 7.59
CA LYS A 183 15.39 -15.53 6.97
C LYS A 183 14.43 -16.13 5.96
N ILE A 184 13.14 -16.25 6.30
CA ILE A 184 12.12 -16.77 5.40
C ILE A 184 12.03 -15.94 4.11
N LEU A 185 11.99 -14.60 4.24
CA LEU A 185 11.93 -13.72 3.08
C LEU A 185 13.22 -13.78 2.25
N ASP A 186 14.39 -13.87 2.89
CA ASP A 186 15.68 -13.97 2.22
C ASP A 186 15.81 -15.26 1.39
N ASP A 187 15.37 -16.38 1.98
CA ASP A 187 15.36 -17.70 1.33
C ASP A 187 14.39 -17.74 0.15
N LEU A 188 13.18 -17.19 0.31
CA LEU A 188 12.19 -17.12 -0.76
C LEU A 188 12.69 -16.28 -1.93
N CYS A 189 13.18 -15.07 -1.66
CA CYS A 189 13.76 -14.18 -2.66
C CYS A 189 14.98 -14.80 -3.34
N SER A 190 15.83 -15.52 -2.60
CA SER A 190 17.00 -16.18 -3.16
C SER A 190 16.65 -17.31 -4.13
N LYS A 191 15.59 -18.08 -3.84
CA LYS A 191 15.11 -19.17 -4.73
C LYS A 191 14.55 -18.64 -6.06
N THR A 192 13.92 -17.48 -6.04
CA THR A 192 13.31 -16.85 -7.23
C THR A 192 14.19 -15.82 -7.91
N GLY A 193 15.35 -15.51 -7.35
CA GLY A 193 16.27 -14.47 -7.85
C GLY A 193 15.77 -13.05 -7.64
N GLY A 194 14.80 -12.83 -6.75
CA GLY A 194 14.22 -11.52 -6.48
C GLY A 194 14.71 -10.87 -5.18
N TYR A 195 13.99 -9.82 -4.77
CA TYR A 195 14.29 -9.01 -3.59
C TYR A 195 13.05 -8.66 -2.77
N CYS A 196 13.25 -8.40 -1.49
CA CYS A 196 12.31 -7.73 -0.60
C CYS A 196 12.65 -6.22 -0.56
N TYR A 197 11.80 -5.41 -1.18
CA TYR A 197 11.93 -3.96 -1.25
C TYR A 197 11.25 -3.30 -0.05
N VAL A 198 12.03 -2.60 0.76
CA VAL A 198 11.64 -2.05 2.07
C VAL A 198 11.91 -0.55 2.12
N PRO A 199 11.09 0.26 2.83
CA PRO A 199 11.37 1.70 2.99
C PRO A 199 12.73 1.94 3.67
N PRO A 200 13.48 3.00 3.29
CA PRO A 200 14.82 3.27 3.81
C PRO A 200 14.90 3.28 5.33
N LYS A 201 14.02 4.06 5.97
CA LYS A 201 13.96 4.18 7.43
C LYS A 201 13.71 2.85 8.13
N LEU A 202 12.90 1.97 7.55
CA LEU A 202 12.65 0.66 8.15
C LEU A 202 13.86 -0.25 7.95
N LEU A 203 14.41 -0.30 6.74
CA LEU A 203 15.56 -1.13 6.41
C LEU A 203 16.77 -0.85 7.31
N GLU A 204 17.01 0.43 7.66
CA GLU A 204 18.05 0.84 8.60
C GLU A 204 17.84 0.32 10.03
N GLN A 205 16.58 0.11 10.43
CA GLN A 205 16.21 -0.29 11.79
C GLN A 205 16.10 -1.80 11.96
N ILE A 206 16.04 -2.58 10.87
CA ILE A 206 15.97 -4.04 10.96
C ILE A 206 17.28 -4.55 11.57
N PRO A 207 17.24 -5.23 12.74
CA PRO A 207 18.46 -5.67 13.42
C PRO A 207 19.21 -6.78 12.68
N TYR A 208 18.50 -7.55 11.86
CA TYR A 208 19.05 -8.66 11.06
C TYR A 208 19.04 -8.32 9.58
N ARG A 209 20.20 -8.27 8.94
CA ARG A 209 20.30 -7.95 7.51
C ARG A 209 20.26 -9.22 6.66
N GLY A 210 19.16 -9.42 5.92
CA GLY A 210 19.13 -10.39 4.83
C GLY A 210 19.88 -9.84 3.59
N LEU A 211 20.40 -10.74 2.75
CA LEU A 211 21.14 -10.39 1.53
C LEU A 211 20.22 -9.91 0.39
N ARG A 212 18.94 -10.27 0.45
CA ARG A 212 17.90 -9.97 -0.54
C ARG A 212 17.00 -8.81 -0.14
N PHE A 213 17.44 -7.96 0.77
CA PHE A 213 16.69 -6.76 1.15
C PHE A 213 17.25 -5.54 0.43
N ARG A 214 16.38 -4.76 -0.22
CA ARG A 214 16.74 -3.55 -0.96
C ARG A 214 15.83 -2.39 -0.61
N LEU A 215 16.27 -1.17 -0.93
CA LEU A 215 15.45 0.02 -0.75
C LEU A 215 14.30 0.02 -1.75
N ASN A 216 13.08 0.27 -1.29
CA ASN A 216 11.92 0.36 -2.16
C ASN A 216 12.00 1.49 -3.20
N THR A 217 12.86 2.47 -2.97
CA THR A 217 13.20 3.53 -3.94
C THR A 217 14.06 3.05 -5.10
N GLN A 218 14.67 1.86 -5.02
CA GLN A 218 15.45 1.24 -6.10
C GLN A 218 14.60 0.35 -7.01
N PHE A 219 13.38 -0.01 -6.59
CA PHE A 219 12.52 -0.97 -7.27
C PHE A 219 12.36 -0.72 -8.78
N GLY A 220 11.99 0.50 -9.17
CA GLY A 220 11.79 0.81 -10.59
C GLY A 220 13.06 0.68 -11.43
N LYS A 221 14.23 1.03 -10.86
CA LYS A 221 15.53 0.90 -11.55
C LYS A 221 15.88 -0.57 -11.76
N ASP A 222 15.72 -1.39 -10.73
CA ASP A 222 15.99 -2.83 -10.80
C ASP A 222 15.08 -3.52 -11.83
N MET A 223 13.79 -3.16 -11.88
CA MET A 223 12.87 -3.68 -12.89
C MET A 223 13.26 -3.25 -14.31
N SER A 224 13.80 -2.04 -14.48
CA SER A 224 14.33 -1.59 -15.78
C SER A 224 15.53 -2.41 -16.23
N ILE A 225 16.39 -2.82 -15.29
CA ILE A 225 17.53 -3.69 -15.56
C ILE A 225 17.03 -5.08 -15.97
N PHE A 226 16.09 -5.65 -15.22
CA PHE A 226 15.47 -6.94 -15.55
C PHE A 226 14.86 -6.96 -16.96
N VAL A 227 14.14 -5.91 -17.36
CA VAL A 227 13.54 -5.80 -18.71
C VAL A 227 14.61 -5.73 -19.81
N ARG A 228 15.83 -5.27 -19.52
CA ARG A 228 16.93 -5.22 -20.50
C ARG A 228 17.77 -6.50 -20.53
N GLU A 229 17.98 -7.12 -19.37
CA GLU A 229 19.00 -8.15 -19.19
C GLU A 229 18.41 -9.55 -18.93
N GLY A 230 17.11 -9.63 -18.59
CA GLY A 230 16.42 -10.87 -18.26
C GLY A 230 16.76 -11.43 -16.88
N GLN A 231 17.58 -10.70 -16.10
CA GLN A 231 18.01 -11.07 -14.76
C GLN A 231 17.95 -9.85 -13.85
N MET A 232 17.68 -10.12 -12.57
CA MET A 232 17.70 -9.09 -11.54
C MET A 232 19.15 -8.63 -11.28
N PRO A 233 19.39 -7.33 -11.02
CA PRO A 233 20.71 -6.84 -10.68
C PRO A 233 21.25 -7.55 -9.43
N LYS A 234 22.54 -7.91 -9.46
CA LYS A 234 23.25 -8.49 -8.30
C LYS A 234 23.45 -7.46 -7.21
#